data_AF-A0A401PQC3-F1
#
_entry.id   AF-A0A401PQC3-F1
#
_cell.length_a   1.000
_cell.length_b   1.000
_cell.length_c   1.000
_cell.angle_alpha   90.00
_cell.angle_beta   90.00
_cell.angle_gamma   90.00
#
_symmetry.space_group_name_H-M   'P 1'
#
loop_
_entity.id
_entity.type
_entity.pdbx_description
1 polymer ?
#
loop_
_entity_poly.entity_id
_entity_poly.type
_entity_poly.pdbx_seq_one_letter_code
_entity_poly.pdbx_strand_id
1 'polypeptide(L)'
;VWNDYKLRWDPAKYGGVEIIRVPSERVWKPDIVLYNNAVADFQVDERTKVLVKFDGNMTWISPAIFKSSCRMDLSYFPFDYQNCSMKFGSWTHDKSKIDLVLTGNEINRLDIWESGEWAIIAAPGYRHEIKYNCCAEIYTDITYSMYMRRMPLFYTVNIIVPCLMISFLSILVFYLPSDCGQKITLSISVLLSLTVFLLAITEIIPSTSLVIPLIGEYLLFTMIFVILSIVITVFVLNIHHRSPTTHTMPAWVKTVFLKQLPRVLFMTRPTASGDAQKTLTPKILESSTELTCIKGFSKCSKRRCSGDVLCCQDSPCGCCRFGKAKDPDAGTNLRQSSGAEGLLTTPAFSAEIQEAIESVTYIAESMKQQNGSKEIQDDWKYVAMVIDRLFLWIFILVCILGTTSSFLQPLIATHEL
;
A
#
# COMPACT_ATOMS: atom_id res chain seq x y z
N VAL A 1 -43.02 -36.89 -22.81
CA VAL A 1 -43.90 -38.05 -23.15
C VAL A 1 -45.29 -37.49 -23.41
N TRP A 2 -45.99 -37.97 -24.44
CA TRP A 2 -47.39 -37.62 -24.70
C TRP A 2 -48.11 -38.82 -25.31
N ASN A 3 -49.43 -38.75 -25.48
CA ASN A 3 -50.24 -39.81 -26.09
C ASN A 3 -50.86 -39.33 -27.40
N ASP A 4 -50.81 -40.16 -28.45
CA ASP A 4 -51.49 -39.93 -29.71
C ASP A 4 -52.45 -41.10 -30.00
N TYR A 5 -53.74 -40.77 -30.15
CA TYR A 5 -54.78 -41.76 -30.40
C TYR A 5 -54.71 -42.36 -31.81
N LYS A 6 -54.11 -41.68 -32.80
CA LYS A 6 -53.98 -42.18 -34.18
C LYS A 6 -52.86 -43.19 -34.35
N LEU A 7 -51.88 -43.19 -33.46
CA LEU A 7 -50.69 -44.05 -33.54
C LEU A 7 -50.82 -45.28 -32.62
N ARG A 8 -52.03 -45.87 -32.57
CA ARG A 8 -52.32 -47.10 -31.82
C ARG A 8 -52.46 -48.29 -32.76
N TRP A 9 -51.93 -49.44 -32.37
CA TRP A 9 -52.11 -50.69 -33.12
C TRP A 9 -52.22 -51.88 -32.17
N ASP A 10 -52.71 -53.00 -32.70
CA ASP A 10 -52.82 -54.26 -31.97
C ASP A 10 -51.59 -55.14 -32.27
N PRO A 11 -50.68 -55.37 -31.30
CA PRO A 11 -49.48 -56.18 -31.52
C PRO A 11 -49.78 -57.56 -32.09
N ALA A 12 -50.93 -58.17 -31.76
CA ALA A 12 -51.30 -59.49 -32.25
C ALA A 12 -51.47 -59.55 -33.77
N LYS A 13 -51.87 -58.43 -34.41
CA LYS A 13 -52.03 -58.32 -35.87
C LYS A 13 -50.72 -58.01 -36.61
N TYR A 14 -49.69 -57.59 -35.88
CA TYR A 14 -48.42 -57.12 -36.44
C TYR A 14 -47.22 -57.90 -35.89
N GLY A 15 -47.39 -59.20 -35.66
CA GLY A 15 -46.28 -60.10 -35.31
C GLY A 15 -45.68 -59.84 -33.92
N GLY A 16 -46.46 -59.33 -32.98
CA GLY A 16 -46.01 -59.03 -31.60
C GLY A 16 -45.17 -57.77 -31.47
N VAL A 17 -45.14 -56.89 -32.49
CA VAL A 17 -44.39 -55.63 -32.40
C VAL A 17 -45.09 -54.66 -31.47
N GLU A 18 -44.47 -54.34 -30.33
CA GLU A 18 -45.01 -53.41 -29.33
C GLU A 18 -44.46 -51.99 -29.44
N ILE A 19 -43.28 -51.82 -30.06
CA ILE A 19 -42.55 -50.54 -30.07
C ILE A 19 -41.92 -50.31 -31.44
N ILE A 20 -42.07 -49.10 -31.98
CA ILE A 20 -41.42 -48.65 -33.21
C ILE A 20 -40.67 -47.33 -32.99
N ARG A 21 -39.64 -47.07 -33.81
CA ARG A 21 -38.88 -45.81 -33.81
C ARG A 21 -39.14 -45.05 -35.10
N VAL A 22 -39.73 -43.86 -34.99
CA VAL A 22 -40.13 -43.03 -36.13
C VAL A 22 -39.35 -41.71 -36.12
N PRO A 23 -38.88 -41.17 -37.26
CA PRO A 23 -38.29 -39.83 -37.31
C PRO A 23 -39.25 -38.76 -36.75
N SER A 24 -38.74 -37.81 -35.96
CA SER A 24 -39.54 -36.75 -35.31
C SER A 24 -40.25 -35.82 -36.28
N GLU A 25 -39.74 -35.67 -37.51
CA GLU A 25 -40.34 -34.82 -38.55
C GLU A 25 -41.67 -35.36 -39.09
N ARG A 26 -41.94 -36.67 -38.94
CA ARG A 26 -43.13 -37.33 -39.50
C ARG A 26 -44.30 -37.43 -38.54
N VAL A 27 -44.11 -37.02 -37.30
CA VAL A 27 -45.11 -37.11 -36.24
C VAL A 27 -45.34 -35.74 -35.63
N TRP A 28 -46.54 -35.50 -35.10
CA TRP A 28 -46.79 -34.29 -34.34
C TRP A 28 -45.96 -34.30 -33.05
N LYS A 29 -45.42 -33.14 -32.69
CA LYS A 29 -44.63 -32.92 -31.47
C LYS A 29 -44.99 -31.57 -30.84
N PRO A 30 -44.98 -31.46 -29.50
CA PRO A 30 -45.25 -30.19 -28.83
C PRO A 30 -44.09 -29.19 -29.01
N ASP A 31 -44.43 -27.90 -29.05
CA ASP A 31 -43.52 -26.78 -29.25
C ASP A 31 -42.97 -26.25 -27.90
N ILE A 32 -42.15 -27.06 -27.22
CA ILE A 32 -41.54 -26.65 -25.95
C ILE A 32 -40.34 -25.74 -26.20
N VAL A 33 -40.41 -24.50 -25.72
CA VAL A 33 -39.40 -23.46 -25.93
C VAL A 33 -38.91 -22.90 -24.60
N LEU A 34 -37.63 -22.51 -24.55
CA LEU A 34 -37.06 -21.74 -23.44
C LEU A 34 -37.38 -20.25 -23.63
N TYR A 35 -38.19 -19.68 -22.74
CA TYR A 35 -38.61 -18.28 -22.85
C TYR A 35 -37.49 -17.29 -22.58
N ASN A 36 -36.64 -17.56 -21.59
CA ASN A 36 -35.52 -16.71 -21.23
C ASN A 36 -34.25 -17.09 -21.98
N ASN A 37 -34.35 -17.36 -23.28
CA ASN A 37 -33.19 -17.64 -24.14
C ASN A 37 -32.36 -16.36 -24.36
N ALA A 38 -31.04 -16.49 -24.31
CA ALA A 38 -30.09 -15.40 -24.54
C ALA A 38 -29.59 -15.34 -26.00
N VAL A 39 -29.91 -16.35 -26.82
CA VAL A 39 -29.47 -16.45 -28.23
C VAL A 39 -30.70 -16.69 -29.13
N ALA A 40 -30.57 -16.37 -30.42
CA ALA A 40 -31.68 -16.36 -31.38
C ALA A 40 -32.28 -17.74 -31.73
N ASP A 41 -31.59 -18.85 -31.43
CA ASP A 41 -32.06 -20.19 -31.77
C ASP A 41 -32.97 -20.75 -30.67
N PHE A 42 -34.29 -20.76 -30.93
CA PHE A 42 -35.31 -21.23 -30.00
C PHE A 42 -35.74 -22.69 -30.22
N GLN A 43 -35.34 -23.32 -31.33
CA GLN A 43 -35.76 -24.66 -31.71
C GLN A 43 -34.72 -25.72 -31.34
N VAL A 44 -35.21 -26.85 -30.83
CA VAL A 44 -34.40 -28.04 -30.49
C VAL A 44 -34.09 -28.82 -31.76
N ASP A 45 -32.84 -29.28 -31.90
CA ASP A 45 -32.41 -30.12 -33.03
C ASP A 45 -33.31 -31.36 -33.20
N GLU A 46 -33.84 -31.55 -34.42
CA GLU A 46 -34.86 -32.56 -34.74
C GLU A 46 -34.27 -33.89 -35.27
N ARG A 47 -32.98 -34.17 -35.05
CA ARG A 47 -32.31 -35.33 -35.67
C ARG A 47 -32.62 -36.67 -35.00
N THR A 48 -33.25 -36.65 -33.83
CA THR A 48 -33.51 -37.85 -33.02
C THR A 48 -34.83 -38.52 -33.40
N LYS A 49 -34.96 -39.81 -33.10
CA LYS A 49 -36.18 -40.59 -33.39
C LYS A 49 -37.10 -40.62 -32.16
N VAL A 50 -38.41 -40.61 -32.42
CA VAL A 50 -39.45 -40.79 -31.40
C VAL A 50 -39.74 -42.27 -31.21
N LEU A 51 -39.81 -42.69 -29.95
CA LEU A 51 -40.24 -44.03 -29.57
C LEU A 51 -41.77 -44.04 -29.44
N VAL A 52 -42.44 -44.84 -30.26
CA VAL A 52 -43.90 -44.98 -30.24
C VAL A 52 -44.23 -46.39 -29.74
N LYS A 53 -45.08 -46.49 -28.72
CA LYS A 53 -45.63 -47.75 -28.20
C LYS A 53 -47.00 -48.05 -28.81
N PHE A 54 -47.40 -49.32 -28.79
CA PHE A 54 -48.67 -49.81 -29.37
C PHE A 54 -49.93 -49.15 -28.78
N ASP A 55 -49.86 -48.69 -27.52
CA ASP A 55 -50.91 -47.97 -26.79
C ASP A 55 -51.03 -46.48 -27.19
N GLY A 56 -50.18 -46.01 -28.11
CA GLY A 56 -50.12 -44.63 -28.56
C GLY A 56 -49.26 -43.73 -27.69
N ASN A 57 -48.58 -44.26 -26.67
CA ASN A 57 -47.64 -43.46 -25.88
C ASN A 57 -46.35 -43.19 -26.65
N MET A 58 -46.00 -41.92 -26.73
CA MET A 58 -44.86 -41.41 -27.47
C MET A 58 -43.83 -40.80 -26.53
N THR A 59 -42.57 -41.23 -26.68
CA THR A 59 -41.42 -40.71 -25.93
C THR A 59 -40.40 -40.15 -26.90
N TRP A 60 -40.12 -38.87 -26.78
CA TRP A 60 -39.07 -38.19 -27.53
C TRP A 60 -38.08 -37.58 -26.55
N ILE A 61 -36.81 -37.92 -26.73
CA ILE A 61 -35.69 -37.40 -25.94
C ILE A 61 -34.71 -36.83 -26.97
N SER A 62 -34.62 -35.51 -27.03
CA SER A 62 -33.68 -34.82 -27.91
C SER A 62 -32.67 -34.04 -27.07
N PRO A 63 -31.36 -34.20 -27.31
CA PRO A 63 -30.34 -33.39 -26.64
C PRO A 63 -30.39 -31.97 -27.18
N ALA A 64 -30.23 -30.98 -26.30
CA ALA A 64 -30.21 -29.58 -26.67
C ALA A 64 -29.20 -28.81 -25.82
N ILE A 65 -28.56 -27.81 -26.41
CA ILE A 65 -27.70 -26.85 -25.69
C ILE A 65 -28.52 -25.58 -25.49
N PHE A 66 -28.91 -25.31 -24.25
CA PHE A 66 -29.66 -24.12 -23.89
C PHE A 66 -28.73 -23.02 -23.38
N LYS A 67 -28.96 -21.78 -23.83
CA LYS A 67 -28.29 -20.59 -23.33
C LYS A 67 -29.34 -19.68 -22.69
N SER A 68 -29.51 -19.80 -21.38
CA SER A 68 -30.48 -18.98 -20.64
C SER A 68 -29.89 -17.63 -20.22
N SER A 69 -30.74 -16.62 -20.18
CA SER A 69 -30.44 -15.33 -19.55
C SER A 69 -30.79 -15.43 -18.07
N CYS A 70 -29.79 -15.19 -17.22
CA CYS A 70 -29.87 -15.22 -15.77
C CYS A 70 -29.21 -13.95 -15.21
N ARG A 71 -29.79 -13.38 -14.15
CA ARG A 71 -29.18 -12.27 -13.42
C ARG A 71 -28.28 -12.84 -12.32
N MET A 72 -27.01 -12.46 -12.35
CA MET A 72 -26.01 -12.90 -11.38
C MET A 72 -25.82 -11.80 -10.32
N ASP A 73 -25.73 -12.19 -9.05
CA ASP A 73 -25.35 -11.29 -7.96
C ASP A 73 -23.87 -11.48 -7.62
N LEU A 74 -23.07 -10.44 -7.84
CA LEU A 74 -21.62 -10.49 -7.66
C LEU A 74 -21.14 -9.87 -6.34
N SER A 75 -22.05 -9.56 -5.41
CA SER A 75 -21.72 -8.88 -4.15
C SER A 75 -20.64 -9.62 -3.34
N TYR A 76 -20.73 -10.95 -3.24
CA TYR A 76 -19.82 -11.81 -2.47
C TYR A 76 -18.80 -12.57 -3.32
N PHE A 77 -18.55 -12.15 -4.56
CA PHE A 77 -17.58 -12.83 -5.43
C PHE A 77 -16.18 -12.91 -4.76
N PRO A 78 -15.47 -14.06 -4.81
CA PRO A 78 -15.77 -15.33 -5.48
C PRO A 78 -16.46 -16.38 -4.58
N PHE A 79 -16.92 -15.99 -3.39
CA PHE A 79 -17.65 -16.83 -2.44
C PHE A 79 -19.17 -16.72 -2.65
N ASP A 80 -19.58 -16.68 -3.92
CA ASP A 80 -20.94 -16.39 -4.33
C ASP A 80 -21.81 -17.65 -4.52
N TYR A 81 -23.09 -17.49 -4.21
CA TYR A 81 -24.16 -18.42 -4.56
C TYR A 81 -24.99 -17.80 -5.67
N GLN A 82 -25.36 -18.60 -6.66
CA GLN A 82 -26.10 -18.14 -7.82
C GLN A 82 -27.36 -18.97 -7.98
N ASN A 83 -28.45 -18.28 -8.30
CA ASN A 83 -29.74 -18.90 -8.59
C ASN A 83 -30.15 -18.56 -10.02
N CYS A 84 -29.98 -19.52 -10.92
CA CYS A 84 -30.35 -19.35 -12.32
C CYS A 84 -31.58 -20.17 -12.67
N SER A 85 -32.57 -19.50 -13.25
CA SER A 85 -33.82 -20.12 -13.68
C SER A 85 -33.84 -20.40 -15.18
N MET A 86 -34.39 -21.54 -15.59
CA MET A 86 -34.75 -21.84 -16.97
C MET A 86 -36.24 -22.07 -17.06
N LYS A 87 -36.91 -21.26 -17.88
CA LYS A 87 -38.37 -21.27 -18.02
C LYS A 87 -38.79 -21.91 -19.34
N PHE A 88 -39.35 -23.11 -19.26
CA PHE A 88 -39.84 -23.88 -20.41
C PHE A 88 -41.35 -23.82 -20.50
N GLY A 89 -41.90 -23.60 -21.69
CA GLY A 89 -43.34 -23.61 -21.91
C GLY A 89 -43.67 -23.86 -23.39
N SER A 90 -44.95 -24.15 -23.67
CA SER A 90 -45.44 -24.11 -25.06
C SER A 90 -45.47 -22.66 -25.54
N TRP A 91 -45.06 -22.40 -26.78
CA TRP A 91 -45.10 -21.04 -27.33
C TRP A 91 -46.49 -20.68 -27.85
N THR A 92 -47.14 -21.61 -28.56
CA THR A 92 -48.38 -21.35 -29.29
C THR A 92 -49.63 -21.84 -28.58
N HIS A 93 -49.54 -22.89 -27.76
CA HIS A 93 -50.69 -23.53 -27.15
C HIS A 93 -50.92 -23.07 -25.71
N ASP A 94 -52.19 -22.80 -25.39
CA ASP A 94 -52.67 -22.46 -24.06
C ASP A 94 -52.93 -23.71 -23.20
N LYS A 95 -53.17 -23.49 -21.90
CA LYS A 95 -53.41 -24.55 -20.90
C LYS A 95 -54.52 -25.53 -21.31
N SER A 96 -55.55 -25.06 -22.03
CA SER A 96 -56.68 -25.92 -22.42
C SER A 96 -56.30 -26.95 -23.51
N LYS A 97 -55.24 -26.69 -24.28
CA LYS A 97 -54.76 -27.55 -25.36
C LYS A 97 -53.57 -28.40 -24.96
N ILE A 98 -52.58 -27.79 -24.31
CA ILE A 98 -51.38 -28.47 -23.80
C ILE A 98 -51.25 -28.14 -22.32
N ASP A 99 -51.30 -29.19 -21.49
CA ASP A 99 -51.02 -29.09 -20.06
C ASP A 99 -49.69 -29.77 -19.73
N LEU A 100 -48.75 -29.00 -19.20
CA LEU A 100 -47.43 -29.49 -18.81
C LEU A 100 -47.46 -30.07 -17.40
N VAL A 101 -47.00 -31.31 -17.25
CA VAL A 101 -46.90 -32.02 -15.97
C VAL A 101 -45.45 -32.44 -15.73
N LEU A 102 -44.93 -32.15 -14.53
CA LEU A 102 -43.60 -32.59 -14.13
C LEU A 102 -43.62 -34.09 -13.78
N THR A 103 -42.66 -34.84 -14.30
CA THR A 103 -42.45 -36.25 -13.92
C THR A 103 -41.89 -36.39 -12.50
N GLY A 104 -41.14 -35.39 -12.02
CA GLY A 104 -40.56 -35.34 -10.67
C GLY A 104 -40.26 -33.90 -10.26
N ASN A 105 -40.02 -33.70 -8.96
CA ASN A 105 -39.87 -32.36 -8.37
C ASN A 105 -38.45 -31.76 -8.55
N GLU A 106 -37.45 -32.59 -8.86
CA GLU A 106 -36.08 -32.17 -9.11
C GLU A 106 -35.55 -32.69 -10.44
N ILE A 107 -34.55 -31.98 -10.99
CA ILE A 107 -33.78 -32.46 -12.14
C ILE A 107 -33.05 -33.74 -11.77
N ASN A 108 -33.15 -34.75 -12.63
CA ASN A 108 -32.41 -36.00 -12.48
C ASN A 108 -30.89 -35.75 -12.53
N ARG A 109 -30.17 -36.14 -11.49
CA ARG A 109 -28.72 -35.89 -11.34
C ARG A 109 -27.83 -37.10 -11.65
N LEU A 110 -28.42 -38.23 -12.03
CA LEU A 110 -27.71 -39.51 -12.19
C LEU A 110 -26.60 -39.46 -13.26
N ASP A 111 -26.78 -38.67 -14.32
CA ASP A 111 -25.85 -38.57 -15.46
C ASP A 111 -25.18 -37.18 -15.54
N ILE A 112 -24.99 -36.48 -14.42
CA ILE A 112 -24.33 -35.18 -14.41
C ILE A 112 -22.80 -35.35 -14.46
N TRP A 113 -22.16 -34.67 -15.41
CA TRP A 113 -20.71 -34.50 -15.41
C TRP A 113 -20.33 -33.34 -14.48
N GLU A 114 -19.50 -33.60 -13.47
CA GLU A 114 -19.11 -32.59 -12.49
C GLU A 114 -18.25 -31.48 -13.13
N SER A 115 -18.53 -30.23 -12.75
CA SER A 115 -17.74 -29.06 -13.14
C SER A 115 -16.72 -28.72 -12.06
N GLY A 116 -15.50 -28.34 -12.47
CA GLY A 116 -14.44 -27.91 -11.55
C GLY A 116 -14.64 -26.48 -11.00
N GLU A 117 -15.54 -25.69 -11.60
CA GLU A 117 -15.78 -24.29 -11.22
C GLU A 117 -17.07 -24.12 -10.39
N TRP A 118 -18.09 -24.92 -10.67
CA TRP A 118 -19.42 -24.78 -10.09
C TRP A 118 -19.94 -26.09 -9.52
N ALA A 119 -20.42 -26.04 -8.27
CA ALA A 119 -21.11 -27.13 -7.62
C ALA A 119 -22.62 -26.87 -7.61
N ILE A 120 -23.41 -27.82 -8.12
CA ILE A 120 -24.88 -27.75 -8.09
C ILE A 120 -25.36 -28.23 -6.72
N ILE A 121 -25.97 -27.33 -5.95
CA ILE A 121 -26.51 -27.64 -4.61
C ILE A 121 -27.92 -28.20 -4.75
N ALA A 122 -28.80 -27.46 -5.43
CA ALA A 122 -30.20 -27.82 -5.59
C ALA A 122 -30.72 -27.47 -7.00
N ALA A 123 -31.63 -28.27 -7.51
CA ALA A 123 -32.21 -28.07 -8.85
C ALA A 123 -33.72 -28.39 -8.91
N PRO A 124 -34.57 -27.69 -8.12
CA PRO A 124 -36.02 -27.90 -8.12
C PRO A 124 -36.71 -27.41 -9.40
N GLY A 125 -37.82 -28.07 -9.74
CA GLY A 125 -38.75 -27.69 -10.80
C GLY A 125 -40.09 -27.21 -10.25
N TYR A 126 -40.57 -26.06 -10.72
CA TYR A 126 -41.84 -25.47 -10.33
C TYR A 126 -42.76 -25.32 -11.53
N ARG A 127 -44.04 -25.65 -11.35
CA ARG A 127 -45.10 -25.43 -12.36
C ARG A 127 -45.82 -24.12 -12.10
N HIS A 128 -45.98 -23.30 -13.12
CA HIS A 128 -46.72 -22.05 -13.04
C HIS A 128 -47.85 -22.01 -14.08
N GLU A 129 -48.91 -21.28 -13.73
CA GLU A 129 -50.01 -20.95 -14.62
C GLU A 129 -50.11 -19.44 -14.69
N ILE A 130 -49.70 -18.87 -15.82
CA ILE A 130 -49.51 -17.43 -15.96
C ILE A 130 -50.41 -16.93 -17.07
N LYS A 131 -51.12 -15.84 -16.79
CA LYS A 131 -51.84 -15.07 -17.81
C LYS A 131 -50.95 -13.92 -18.28
N TYR A 132 -50.62 -13.91 -19.56
CA TYR A 132 -49.82 -12.84 -20.17
C TYR A 132 -50.70 -11.67 -20.59
N ASN A 133 -50.16 -10.45 -20.57
CA ASN A 133 -50.91 -9.25 -20.94
C ASN A 133 -51.34 -9.22 -22.42
N CYS A 134 -50.66 -9.97 -23.29
CA CYS A 134 -50.95 -10.03 -24.71
C CYS A 134 -52.14 -10.93 -25.07
N CYS A 135 -52.51 -11.87 -24.21
CA CYS A 135 -53.50 -12.92 -24.51
C CYS A 135 -54.56 -13.03 -23.41
N ALA A 136 -55.76 -13.46 -23.77
CA ALA A 136 -56.86 -13.60 -22.80
C ALA A 136 -56.75 -14.92 -21.99
N GLU A 137 -56.09 -15.91 -22.57
CA GLU A 137 -55.92 -17.27 -22.11
C GLU A 137 -54.78 -17.42 -21.08
N ILE A 138 -54.83 -18.55 -20.35
CA ILE A 138 -53.81 -18.93 -19.37
C ILE A 138 -52.82 -19.90 -20.04
N TYR A 139 -51.53 -19.65 -19.83
CA TYR A 139 -50.45 -20.50 -20.33
C TYR A 139 -49.77 -21.22 -19.17
N THR A 140 -49.29 -22.45 -19.42
CA THR A 140 -48.53 -23.24 -18.45
C THR A 140 -47.05 -23.22 -18.78
N ASP A 141 -46.22 -23.00 -17.76
CA ASP A 141 -44.78 -23.10 -17.86
C ASP A 141 -44.19 -23.91 -16.69
N ILE A 142 -43.03 -24.50 -16.95
CA ILE A 142 -42.21 -25.19 -15.95
C ILE A 142 -40.90 -24.41 -15.83
N THR A 143 -40.62 -23.92 -14.63
CA THR A 143 -39.39 -23.21 -14.30
C THR A 143 -38.50 -24.10 -13.45
N TYR A 144 -37.32 -24.44 -13.97
CA TYR A 144 -36.27 -25.09 -13.19
C TYR A 144 -35.34 -24.04 -12.60
N SER A 145 -35.11 -24.08 -11.30
CA SER A 145 -34.22 -23.16 -10.58
C SER A 145 -32.96 -23.93 -10.17
N MET A 146 -31.81 -23.52 -10.69
CA MET A 146 -30.51 -24.11 -10.40
C MET A 146 -29.78 -23.26 -9.37
N TYR A 147 -29.63 -23.81 -8.17
CA TYR A 147 -28.82 -23.25 -7.09
C TYR A 147 -27.40 -23.80 -7.20
N MET A 148 -26.46 -22.93 -7.53
CA MET A 148 -25.06 -23.27 -7.78
C MET A 148 -24.14 -22.45 -6.89
N ARG A 149 -23.03 -23.05 -6.46
CA ARG A 149 -21.96 -22.39 -5.69
C ARG A 149 -20.65 -22.44 -6.46
N ARG A 150 -19.93 -21.32 -6.49
CA ARG A 150 -18.61 -21.23 -7.12
C ARG A 150 -17.53 -21.85 -6.23
N MET A 151 -16.53 -22.48 -6.86
CA MET A 151 -15.30 -22.94 -6.20
C MET A 151 -14.28 -21.77 -6.16
N PRO A 152 -13.96 -21.20 -4.98
CA PRO A 152 -13.26 -19.91 -4.89
C PRO A 152 -11.73 -20.00 -5.02
N LEU A 153 -11.16 -21.23 -5.08
CA LEU A 153 -9.72 -21.46 -4.96
C LEU A 153 -8.91 -20.73 -6.03
N PHE A 154 -9.36 -20.80 -7.28
CA PHE A 154 -8.68 -20.18 -8.42
C PHE A 154 -8.54 -18.66 -8.24
N TYR A 155 -9.63 -17.99 -7.88
CA TYR A 155 -9.64 -16.54 -7.67
C TYR A 155 -8.87 -16.13 -6.41
N THR A 156 -8.94 -16.93 -5.35
CA THR A 156 -8.19 -16.67 -4.12
C THR A 156 -6.67 -16.71 -4.37
N VAL A 157 -6.19 -17.74 -5.08
CA VAL A 157 -4.75 -17.89 -5.35
C VAL A 157 -4.26 -16.89 -6.39
N ASN A 158 -5.04 -16.59 -7.43
CA ASN A 158 -4.56 -15.76 -8.55
C ASN A 158 -4.84 -14.26 -8.39
N ILE A 159 -5.76 -13.86 -7.51
CA ILE A 159 -6.10 -12.45 -7.29
C ILE A 159 -5.71 -12.00 -5.87
N ILE A 160 -6.15 -12.71 -4.84
CA ILE A 160 -5.91 -12.27 -3.45
C ILE A 160 -4.43 -12.37 -3.07
N VAL A 161 -3.78 -13.50 -3.39
CA VAL A 161 -2.37 -13.71 -3.01
C VAL A 161 -1.42 -12.68 -3.66
N PRO A 162 -1.47 -12.41 -4.98
CA PRO A 162 -0.61 -11.38 -5.57
C PRO A 162 -0.89 -9.97 -5.03
N CYS A 163 -2.15 -9.63 -4.77
CA CYS A 163 -2.51 -8.34 -4.17
C CYS A 163 -1.89 -8.17 -2.77
N LEU A 164 -1.98 -9.20 -1.93
CA LEU A 164 -1.34 -9.21 -0.60
C LEU A 164 0.18 -9.09 -0.72
N MET A 165 0.81 -9.81 -1.65
CA MET A 165 2.25 -9.73 -1.87
C MET A 165 2.69 -8.33 -2.29
N ILE A 166 1.96 -7.68 -3.21
CA ILE A 166 2.26 -6.31 -3.65
C ILE A 166 2.08 -5.31 -2.49
N SER A 167 1.03 -5.47 -1.67
CA SER A 167 0.81 -4.62 -0.49
C SER A 167 1.91 -4.78 0.57
N PHE A 168 2.46 -5.98 0.72
CA PHE A 168 3.59 -6.23 1.61
C PHE A 168 4.87 -5.59 1.05
N LEU A 169 5.12 -5.74 -0.25
CA LEU A 169 6.27 -5.12 -0.91
C LEU A 169 6.24 -3.58 -0.82
N SER A 170 5.07 -2.96 -0.92
CA SER A 170 4.97 -1.49 -0.77
C SER A 170 5.32 -1.01 0.64
N ILE A 171 4.95 -1.76 1.68
CA ILE A 171 5.36 -1.49 3.07
C ILE A 171 6.87 -1.69 3.25
N LEU A 172 7.44 -2.73 2.63
CA LEU A 172 8.86 -3.05 2.72
C LEU A 172 9.76 -1.92 2.16
N VAL A 173 9.27 -1.13 1.19
CA VAL A 173 9.99 0.04 0.64
C VAL A 173 10.30 1.07 1.74
N PHE A 174 9.42 1.26 2.72
CA PHE A 174 9.65 2.20 3.84
C PHE A 174 10.66 1.67 4.86
N TYR A 175 10.91 0.35 4.87
CA TYR A 175 11.90 -0.25 5.75
C TYR A 175 13.34 -0.07 5.23
N LEU A 176 13.50 0.02 3.90
CA LEU A 176 14.82 0.09 3.26
C LEU A 176 15.44 1.49 3.42
N PRO A 177 16.73 1.58 3.82
CA PRO A 177 17.42 2.86 3.92
C PRO A 177 17.60 3.51 2.54
N SER A 178 17.39 4.81 2.47
CA SER A 178 17.54 5.62 1.25
C SER A 178 18.98 5.85 0.81
N ASP A 179 19.96 5.53 1.68
CA ASP A 179 21.39 5.57 1.30
C ASP A 179 21.74 4.45 0.31
N CYS A 180 20.98 3.36 0.31
CA CYS A 180 21.05 2.33 -0.72
C CYS A 180 20.24 2.81 -1.94
N GLY A 181 20.91 3.16 -3.04
CA GLY A 181 20.26 3.57 -4.30
C GLY A 181 19.25 2.56 -4.88
N GLN A 182 19.17 1.34 -4.32
CA GLN A 182 18.19 0.30 -4.64
C GLN A 182 16.74 0.65 -4.20
N LYS A 183 16.54 1.60 -3.28
CA LYS A 183 15.19 2.02 -2.86
C LYS A 183 14.35 2.55 -4.02
N ILE A 184 14.96 3.29 -4.92
CA ILE A 184 14.30 3.85 -6.11
C ILE A 184 13.90 2.72 -7.06
N THR A 185 14.83 1.79 -7.33
CA THR A 185 14.58 0.64 -8.20
C THR A 185 13.42 -0.21 -7.68
N LEU A 186 13.41 -0.54 -6.38
CA LEU A 186 12.32 -1.30 -5.77
C LEU A 186 10.98 -0.57 -5.89
N SER A 187 10.95 0.75 -5.63
CA SER A 187 9.73 1.56 -5.75
C SER A 187 9.19 1.59 -7.18
N ILE A 188 10.05 1.66 -8.21
CA ILE A 188 9.65 1.63 -9.61
C ILE A 188 9.12 0.24 -10.01
N SER A 189 9.79 -0.84 -9.58
CA SER A 189 9.35 -2.20 -9.85
C SER A 189 7.98 -2.51 -9.22
N VAL A 190 7.74 -2.03 -7.99
CA VAL A 190 6.43 -2.16 -7.32
C VAL A 190 5.35 -1.36 -8.07
N LEU A 191 5.64 -0.14 -8.52
CA LEU A 191 4.72 0.66 -9.33
C LEU A 191 4.34 -0.07 -10.64
N LEU A 192 5.31 -0.58 -11.39
CA LEU A 192 5.06 -1.29 -12.64
C LEU A 192 4.23 -2.57 -12.40
N SER A 193 4.60 -3.37 -11.39
CA SER A 193 3.85 -4.58 -11.04
C SER A 193 2.41 -4.27 -10.66
N LEU A 194 2.15 -3.17 -9.93
CA LEU A 194 0.80 -2.73 -9.60
C LEU A 194 0.00 -2.39 -10.86
N THR A 195 0.59 -1.65 -11.81
CA THR A 195 -0.12 -1.27 -13.04
C THR A 195 -0.51 -2.47 -13.90
N VAL A 196 0.36 -3.48 -14.00
CA VAL A 196 0.07 -4.73 -14.73
C VAL A 196 -1.02 -5.53 -14.02
N PHE A 197 -0.93 -5.65 -12.70
CA PHE A 197 -1.92 -6.38 -11.91
C PHE A 197 -3.30 -5.71 -11.96
N LEU A 198 -3.34 -4.37 -11.93
CA LEU A 198 -4.57 -3.60 -12.10
C LEU A 198 -5.20 -3.85 -13.48
N LEU A 199 -4.41 -3.81 -14.55
CA LEU A 199 -4.90 -4.10 -15.90
C LEU A 199 -5.50 -5.50 -15.98
N ALA A 200 -4.82 -6.51 -15.43
CA ALA A 200 -5.33 -7.89 -15.38
C ALA A 200 -6.65 -8.00 -14.61
N ILE A 201 -6.80 -7.29 -13.48
CA ILE A 201 -8.06 -7.29 -12.71
C ILE A 201 -9.20 -6.69 -13.52
N THR A 202 -8.97 -5.58 -14.24
CA THR A 202 -10.03 -4.92 -15.02
C THR A 202 -10.55 -5.78 -16.17
N GLU A 203 -9.78 -6.77 -16.63
CA GLU A 203 -10.24 -7.75 -17.63
C GLU A 203 -11.06 -8.89 -17.00
N ILE A 204 -10.79 -9.25 -15.74
CA ILE A 204 -11.46 -10.37 -15.05
C ILE A 204 -12.82 -9.94 -14.48
N ILE A 205 -12.92 -8.72 -13.93
CA ILE A 205 -14.16 -8.23 -13.33
C ILE A 205 -15.06 -7.65 -14.43
N PRO A 206 -16.27 -8.21 -14.67
CA PRO A 206 -17.17 -7.66 -15.68
C PRO A 206 -17.60 -6.24 -15.29
N SER A 207 -17.73 -5.35 -16.29
CA SER A 207 -18.20 -3.98 -16.13
C SER A 207 -19.71 -3.93 -15.78
N THR A 208 -20.04 -4.34 -14.56
CA THR A 208 -21.41 -4.25 -14.02
C THR A 208 -21.48 -3.10 -13.02
N SER A 209 -22.44 -2.20 -13.20
CA SER A 209 -22.62 -1.00 -12.36
C SER A 209 -23.66 -1.18 -11.25
N LEU A 210 -24.22 -2.38 -11.10
CA LEU A 210 -25.33 -2.65 -10.18
C LEU A 210 -24.88 -2.77 -8.72
N VAL A 211 -23.77 -3.49 -8.50
CA VAL A 211 -23.19 -3.70 -7.17
C VAL A 211 -21.67 -3.73 -7.32
N ILE A 212 -20.95 -3.14 -6.37
CA ILE A 212 -19.48 -3.27 -6.30
C ILE A 212 -19.19 -4.57 -5.54
N PRO A 213 -18.51 -5.56 -6.14
CA PRO A 213 -18.14 -6.78 -5.44
C PRO A 213 -17.27 -6.47 -4.22
N LEU A 214 -17.40 -7.25 -3.15
CA LEU A 214 -16.55 -7.11 -1.95
C LEU A 214 -15.06 -7.21 -2.29
N ILE A 215 -14.69 -8.12 -3.22
CA ILE A 215 -13.32 -8.19 -3.73
C ILE A 215 -12.92 -6.89 -4.44
N GLY A 216 -13.84 -6.24 -5.14
CA GLY A 216 -13.62 -4.99 -5.84
C GLY A 216 -13.40 -3.83 -4.88
N GLU A 217 -14.16 -3.77 -3.78
CA GLU A 217 -13.95 -2.80 -2.70
C GLU A 217 -12.56 -2.98 -2.06
N TYR A 218 -12.19 -4.22 -1.73
CA TYR A 218 -10.86 -4.53 -1.19
C TYR A 218 -9.72 -4.18 -2.17
N LEU A 219 -9.87 -4.52 -3.45
CA LEU A 219 -8.89 -4.20 -4.49
C LEU A 219 -8.78 -2.68 -4.71
N LEU A 220 -9.87 -1.94 -4.63
CA LEU A 220 -9.86 -0.48 -4.74
C LEU A 220 -9.17 0.16 -3.53
N PHE A 221 -9.48 -0.31 -2.31
CA PHE A 221 -8.81 0.14 -1.09
C PHE A 221 -7.29 -0.09 -1.16
N THR A 222 -6.86 -1.31 -1.53
CA THR A 222 -5.44 -1.65 -1.68
C THR A 222 -4.77 -0.86 -2.79
N MET A 223 -5.45 -0.61 -3.91
CA MET A 223 -4.93 0.21 -5.00
C MET A 223 -4.67 1.65 -4.57
N ILE A 224 -5.65 2.31 -3.93
CA ILE A 224 -5.49 3.68 -3.41
C ILE A 224 -4.33 3.73 -2.41
N PHE A 225 -4.27 2.73 -1.53
CA PHE A 225 -3.23 2.62 -0.52
C PHE A 225 -1.83 2.48 -1.14
N VAL A 226 -1.65 1.63 -2.15
CA VAL A 226 -0.36 1.50 -2.83
C VAL A 226 0.00 2.78 -3.59
N ILE A 227 -0.94 3.44 -4.26
CA ILE A 227 -0.68 4.74 -4.93
C ILE A 227 -0.19 5.78 -3.92
N LEU A 228 -0.87 5.90 -2.77
CA LEU A 228 -0.46 6.81 -1.71
C LEU A 228 0.93 6.46 -1.19
N SER A 229 1.25 5.16 -1.02
CA SER A 229 2.58 4.73 -0.57
C SER A 229 3.68 5.24 -1.50
N ILE A 230 3.48 5.14 -2.82
CA ILE A 230 4.48 5.54 -3.82
C ILE A 230 4.67 7.06 -3.86
N VAL A 231 3.59 7.83 -3.71
CA VAL A 231 3.70 9.29 -3.62
C VAL A 231 4.52 9.70 -2.39
N ILE A 232 4.30 9.04 -1.25
CA ILE A 232 5.05 9.29 -0.02
C ILE A 232 6.51 8.85 -0.15
N THR A 233 6.82 7.71 -0.79
CA THR A 233 8.23 7.29 -0.98
C THR A 233 9.00 8.28 -1.84
N VAL A 234 8.41 8.79 -2.92
CA VAL A 234 9.02 9.84 -3.76
C VAL A 234 9.23 11.13 -2.95
N PHE A 235 8.28 11.51 -2.10
CA PHE A 235 8.41 12.67 -1.22
C PHE A 235 9.54 12.50 -0.20
N VAL A 236 9.66 11.33 0.45
CA VAL A 236 10.76 11.02 1.37
C VAL A 236 12.10 11.08 0.64
N LEU A 237 12.20 10.48 -0.55
CA LEU A 237 13.41 10.52 -1.36
C LEU A 237 13.81 11.96 -1.71
N ASN A 238 12.83 12.82 -2.04
CA ASN A 238 13.09 14.24 -2.26
C ASN A 238 13.71 14.91 -1.02
N ILE A 239 13.21 14.60 0.18
CA ILE A 239 13.73 15.14 1.44
C ILE A 239 15.14 14.61 1.73
N HIS A 240 15.39 13.31 1.52
CA HIS A 240 16.68 12.68 1.80
C HIS A 240 17.82 13.29 0.96
N HIS A 241 17.56 13.61 -0.31
CA HIS A 241 18.53 14.24 -1.20
C HIS A 241 18.61 15.77 -1.09
N ARG A 242 17.99 16.41 -0.09
CA ARG A 242 18.16 17.86 0.13
C ARG A 242 19.56 18.19 0.63
N SER A 243 20.14 19.22 0.02
CA SER A 243 21.44 19.77 0.38
C SER A 243 21.27 21.12 1.10
N PRO A 244 22.13 21.46 2.07
CA PRO A 244 22.14 22.78 2.72
C PRO A 244 22.35 23.96 1.73
N THR A 245 22.95 23.71 0.56
CA THR A 245 23.18 24.74 -0.46
C THR A 245 21.91 25.13 -1.23
N THR A 246 20.90 24.24 -1.28
CA THR A 246 19.67 24.48 -2.04
C THR A 246 18.47 24.79 -1.14
N HIS A 247 18.44 24.25 0.09
CA HIS A 247 17.31 24.41 1.01
C HIS A 247 17.77 24.74 2.42
N THR A 248 17.13 25.74 3.03
CA THR A 248 17.28 26.06 4.46
C THR A 248 16.29 25.24 5.28
N MET A 249 16.76 24.67 6.41
CA MET A 249 15.90 23.86 7.28
C MET A 249 15.04 24.74 8.20
N PRO A 250 13.69 24.67 8.10
CA PRO A 250 12.82 25.47 8.96
C PRO A 250 12.97 25.10 10.44
N ALA A 251 12.81 26.09 11.33
CA ALA A 251 12.96 25.90 12.77
C ALA A 251 11.91 24.93 13.37
N TRP A 252 10.71 24.90 12.79
CA TRP A 252 9.65 23.98 13.23
C TRP A 252 9.99 22.52 12.90
N VAL A 253 10.63 22.26 11.74
CA VAL A 253 11.05 20.90 11.33
C VAL A 253 12.04 20.32 12.33
N LYS A 254 13.00 21.14 12.80
CA LYS A 254 13.96 20.74 13.84
C LYS A 254 13.29 20.36 15.15
N THR A 255 12.18 21.00 15.50
CA THR A 255 11.49 20.71 16.77
C THR A 255 10.62 19.47 16.65
N VAL A 256 9.87 19.33 15.55
CA VAL A 256 8.94 18.22 15.34
C VAL A 256 9.69 16.92 15.00
N PHE A 257 10.54 16.94 13.97
CA PHE A 257 11.17 15.73 13.43
C PHE A 257 12.47 15.33 14.13
N LEU A 258 13.24 16.26 14.72
CA LEU A 258 14.48 15.90 15.43
C LEU A 258 14.27 15.70 16.95
N LYS A 259 13.21 16.24 17.56
CA LYS A 259 13.00 16.16 19.03
C LYS A 259 11.74 15.40 19.45
N GLN A 260 10.58 15.66 18.83
CA GLN A 260 9.32 15.06 19.27
C GLN A 260 9.08 13.66 18.69
N LEU A 261 9.08 13.53 17.36
CA LEU A 261 8.78 12.27 16.67
C LEU A 261 9.72 11.10 17.02
N PRO A 262 11.05 11.29 17.14
CA PRO A 262 11.95 10.21 17.55
C PRO A 262 11.65 9.64 18.93
N ARG A 263 11.14 10.46 19.87
CA ARG A 263 10.72 9.99 21.19
C ARG A 263 9.48 9.10 21.12
N VAL A 264 8.54 9.43 20.24
CA VAL A 264 7.32 8.62 20.02
C VAL A 264 7.65 7.31 19.29
N LEU A 265 8.58 7.35 18.33
CA LEU A 265 9.03 6.21 17.54
C LEU A 265 10.14 5.38 18.20
N PHE A 266 10.51 5.69 19.45
CA PHE A 266 11.63 5.06 20.20
C PHE A 266 12.96 5.01 19.43
N MET A 267 13.24 6.04 18.63
CA MET A 267 14.50 6.15 17.88
C MET A 267 15.55 6.89 18.69
N THR A 268 16.70 6.24 18.87
CA THR A 268 17.88 6.89 19.43
C THR A 268 18.65 7.52 18.27
N ARG A 269 18.84 8.84 18.31
CA ARG A 269 19.72 9.52 17.35
C ARG A 269 21.11 8.90 17.48
N PRO A 270 21.76 8.46 16.39
CA PRO A 270 23.18 8.17 16.42
C PRO A 270 23.86 9.48 16.82
N THR A 271 24.25 9.60 18.08
CA THR A 271 25.11 10.69 18.52
C THR A 271 26.35 10.55 17.66
N ALA A 272 26.64 11.58 16.85
CA ALA A 272 27.92 11.68 16.17
C ALA A 272 29.00 11.34 17.20
N SER A 273 29.72 10.25 16.95
CA SER A 273 30.95 9.91 17.63
C SER A 273 31.91 11.08 17.41
N GLY A 274 31.87 12.00 18.36
CA GLY A 274 32.47 13.34 18.32
C GLY A 274 32.26 14.11 19.63
N ASP A 275 31.23 13.77 20.43
CA ASP A 275 31.06 14.35 21.77
C ASP A 275 31.93 13.70 22.86
N ALA A 276 32.75 12.68 22.53
CA ALA A 276 33.88 12.26 23.37
C ALA A 276 35.15 13.12 23.16
N GLN A 277 35.11 14.11 22.25
CA GLN A 277 36.18 15.09 22.04
C GLN A 277 35.70 16.52 22.33
N LYS A 278 34.71 16.72 23.21
CA LYS A 278 34.48 18.02 23.85
C LYS A 278 35.08 18.05 25.26
N THR A 279 36.39 17.79 25.34
CA THR A 279 37.26 18.34 26.40
C THR A 279 38.70 18.46 25.89
N LEU A 280 38.89 19.10 24.73
CA LEU A 280 40.19 19.68 24.34
C LEU A 280 39.94 20.67 23.21
N THR A 281 39.28 21.78 23.55
CA THR A 281 39.51 23.03 22.83
C THR A 281 40.99 23.41 23.01
N PRO A 282 41.82 23.55 21.97
CA PRO A 282 42.97 24.42 22.10
C PRO A 282 42.38 25.83 22.18
N LYS A 283 42.35 26.40 23.39
CA LYS A 283 42.21 27.86 23.50
C LYS A 283 43.41 28.44 22.74
N ILE A 284 43.16 29.04 21.59
CA ILE A 284 44.06 30.05 21.05
C ILE A 284 44.00 31.18 22.08
N LEU A 285 45.03 31.20 22.91
CA LEU A 285 45.31 32.19 23.92
C LEU A 285 45.76 33.44 23.17
N GLU A 286 44.87 34.42 23.00
CA GLU A 286 45.31 35.81 22.97
C GLU A 286 45.92 36.10 24.35
N SER A 287 47.24 36.01 24.42
CA SER A 287 48.05 36.68 25.41
C SER A 287 49.39 36.92 24.75
N SER A 288 49.68 38.20 24.53
CA SER A 288 51.02 38.74 24.50
C SER A 288 51.93 37.93 25.43
N THR A 289 53.09 37.54 24.89
CA THR A 289 54.27 37.08 25.61
C THR A 289 54.38 37.71 27.00
N GLU A 290 54.39 36.91 28.05
CA GLU A 290 55.64 36.61 28.76
C GLU A 290 55.48 35.53 29.84
N LEU A 291 56.49 34.68 29.85
CA LEU A 291 56.92 33.70 30.85
C LEU A 291 56.24 33.78 32.24
N THR A 292 55.38 32.82 32.56
CA THR A 292 55.07 32.44 33.95
C THR A 292 56.24 31.69 34.58
N CYS A 293 56.84 32.28 35.62
CA CYS A 293 57.26 31.54 36.80
C CYS A 293 56.18 31.72 37.89
N ILE A 294 55.43 30.63 38.12
CA ILE A 294 54.92 30.07 39.38
C ILE A 294 54.37 31.02 40.48
N LYS A 295 53.05 30.90 40.66
CA LYS A 295 52.25 30.91 41.92
C LYS A 295 52.38 32.09 42.90
N GLY A 296 51.23 32.74 43.10
CA GLY A 296 50.52 32.62 44.39
C GLY A 296 50.58 33.80 45.36
N PHE A 297 49.41 34.42 45.52
CA PHE A 297 48.95 35.25 46.64
C PHE A 297 49.47 36.70 46.76
N SER A 298 48.57 37.63 46.47
CA SER A 298 48.28 38.70 47.42
C SER A 298 46.77 38.81 47.69
N LYS A 299 46.35 38.17 48.79
CA LYS A 299 45.39 38.79 49.70
C LYS A 299 46.19 39.15 50.95
N CYS A 300 46.85 40.31 50.94
CA CYS A 300 47.37 40.88 52.18
C CYS A 300 46.35 41.90 52.68
N SER A 301 45.52 41.43 53.60
CA SER A 301 44.70 42.24 54.49
C SER A 301 45.61 43.00 55.46
N LYS A 302 45.20 44.22 55.82
CA LYS A 302 45.80 45.10 56.84
C LYS A 302 46.52 44.33 57.96
N ARG A 303 47.85 44.43 58.05
CA ARG A 303 48.61 44.36 59.31
C ARG A 303 49.99 45.01 59.14
N ARG A 304 50.34 45.77 60.16
CA ARG A 304 51.55 46.57 60.36
C ARG A 304 52.74 45.62 60.49
N CYS A 305 53.80 45.78 59.69
CA CYS A 305 55.09 45.14 59.96
C CYS A 305 56.10 46.21 60.36
N SER A 306 56.59 46.06 61.58
CA SER A 306 57.64 46.81 62.26
C SER A 306 58.90 45.97 62.18
N GLY A 307 60.06 46.62 62.07
CA GLY A 307 61.35 46.07 62.49
C GLY A 307 61.99 45.04 61.56
N ASP A 308 63.14 45.46 61.06
CA ASP A 308 64.34 44.68 60.76
C ASP A 308 64.39 43.70 59.57
N VAL A 309 65.06 44.22 58.53
CA VAL A 309 66.30 43.72 57.92
C VAL A 309 66.26 42.39 57.14
N LEU A 310 66.65 42.54 55.87
CA LEU A 310 67.15 41.55 54.90
C LEU A 310 66.14 40.61 54.23
N CYS A 311 65.71 41.00 53.01
CA CYS A 311 65.63 40.14 51.82
C CYS A 311 65.08 40.94 50.63
N CYS A 312 65.92 41.74 49.96
CA CYS A 312 65.69 42.25 48.60
C CYS A 312 67.06 42.44 47.94
N GLN A 313 67.61 41.36 47.40
CA GLN A 313 68.68 41.43 46.41
C GLN A 313 68.16 40.68 45.19
N ASP A 314 68.14 41.41 44.07
CA ASP A 314 67.76 41.04 42.71
C ASP A 314 66.25 41.01 42.33
N SER A 315 65.79 42.21 41.93
CA SER A 315 64.66 42.58 41.05
C SER A 315 63.24 42.83 41.62
N PRO A 316 62.45 43.76 41.04
CA PRO A 316 61.70 44.79 41.78
C PRO A 316 60.23 44.44 42.07
N CYS A 317 59.80 44.63 43.32
CA CYS A 317 58.40 44.52 43.71
C CYS A 317 57.60 45.78 43.32
N GLY A 318 56.54 45.61 42.52
CA GLY A 318 55.63 46.66 42.04
C GLY A 318 54.67 47.27 43.08
N CYS A 319 54.95 47.15 44.38
CA CYS A 319 54.08 47.70 45.44
C CYS A 319 54.19 49.22 45.63
N CYS A 320 55.00 49.92 44.84
CA CYS A 320 55.12 51.37 44.92
C CYS A 320 55.07 52.00 43.53
N ARG A 321 53.88 52.18 42.95
CA ARG A 321 53.65 53.21 41.91
C ARG A 321 52.16 53.44 41.67
N PHE A 322 51.55 54.29 42.48
CA PHE A 322 50.93 55.54 42.03
C PHE A 322 50.33 56.27 43.23
N GLY A 323 51.10 57.23 43.76
CA GLY A 323 50.60 58.29 44.63
C GLY A 323 51.29 59.57 44.20
N LYS A 324 50.63 60.38 43.37
CA LYS A 324 51.05 61.76 43.10
C LYS A 324 50.83 62.57 44.38
N ALA A 325 51.88 63.17 44.93
CA ALA A 325 51.78 64.37 45.75
C ALA A 325 53.12 65.14 45.80
N LYS A 326 53.07 66.39 45.30
CA LYS A 326 53.81 67.62 45.65
C LYS A 326 55.32 67.60 45.99
N ASP A 327 56.04 68.45 45.24
CA ASP A 327 57.33 69.16 45.49
C ASP A 327 57.59 69.61 46.95
N PRO A 328 58.83 70.04 47.36
CA PRO A 328 59.97 70.55 46.55
C PRO A 328 61.41 70.12 46.97
N ASP A 329 62.38 70.60 46.17
CA ASP A 329 63.77 71.01 46.49
C ASP A 329 65.00 70.16 46.09
N ALA A 330 65.94 70.90 45.47
CA ALA A 330 67.36 70.66 45.17
C ALA A 330 67.69 69.58 44.10
N GLY A 331 68.48 69.79 43.05
CA GLY A 331 69.43 70.84 42.68
C GLY A 331 70.56 70.18 41.86
N THR A 332 71.08 70.90 40.86
CA THR A 332 72.36 70.69 40.12
C THR A 332 72.51 69.60 39.03
N ASN A 333 72.32 70.05 37.77
CA ASN A 333 73.29 70.20 36.65
C ASN A 333 74.15 69.06 36.04
N LEU A 334 74.24 69.14 34.69
CA LEU A 334 75.21 68.63 33.69
C LEU A 334 75.06 67.14 33.30
N ARG A 335 74.94 66.74 32.02
CA ARG A 335 75.46 67.23 30.72
C ARG A 335 74.62 66.70 29.54
N GLN A 336 74.47 67.50 28.46
CA GLN A 336 74.21 67.06 27.07
C GLN A 336 75.32 66.09 26.60
N SER A 337 75.16 65.12 25.68
CA SER A 337 74.27 64.96 24.52
C SER A 337 74.20 63.47 24.10
N SER A 338 73.31 63.18 23.14
CA SER A 338 73.29 62.06 22.16
C SER A 338 72.16 61.05 22.38
N GLY A 339 71.31 60.85 21.36
CA GLY A 339 70.42 59.69 21.30
C GLY A 339 69.16 59.90 20.50
N ALA A 340 69.21 59.44 19.25
CA ALA A 340 68.15 59.23 18.26
C ALA A 340 66.70 59.11 18.78
N GLU A 341 65.79 59.82 18.11
CA GLU A 341 64.37 59.47 18.06
C GLU A 341 64.21 58.15 17.29
N GLY A 342 63.93 57.06 18.01
CA GLY A 342 63.57 55.76 17.47
C GLY A 342 62.07 55.52 17.61
N LEU A 343 61.35 55.69 16.50
CA LEU A 343 59.96 55.31 16.31
C LEU A 343 59.82 53.78 16.48
N LEU A 344 59.03 53.33 17.46
CA LEU A 344 58.71 51.91 17.69
C LEU A 344 57.72 51.41 16.63
N THR A 345 58.22 50.70 15.63
CA THR A 345 57.46 49.86 14.70
C THR A 345 57.13 48.51 15.35
N THR A 346 55.90 48.06 15.15
CA THR A 346 55.44 46.68 15.36
C THR A 346 56.31 45.67 14.60
N PRO A 347 56.54 44.44 15.11
CA PRO A 347 57.35 43.46 14.41
C PRO A 347 56.59 42.98 13.17
N ALA A 348 57.09 43.35 11.99
CA ALA A 348 56.62 42.83 10.72
C ALA A 348 57.07 41.36 10.61
N PHE A 349 56.15 40.42 10.71
CA PHE A 349 56.37 39.05 10.23
C PHE A 349 56.74 39.10 8.74
N SER A 350 57.60 38.20 8.26
CA SER A 350 57.89 38.12 6.83
C SER A 350 56.61 37.77 6.05
N ALA A 351 56.46 38.31 4.83
CA ALA A 351 55.27 38.12 4.00
C ALA A 351 54.89 36.63 3.83
N GLU A 352 55.89 35.75 3.76
CA GLU A 352 55.73 34.29 3.65
C GLU A 352 55.09 33.65 4.90
N ILE A 353 55.38 34.14 6.11
CA ILE A 353 54.79 33.62 7.35
C ILE A 353 53.34 34.10 7.48
N GLN A 354 53.05 35.32 7.06
CA GLN A 354 51.69 35.86 7.07
C GLN A 354 50.80 35.13 6.06
N GLU A 355 51.31 34.84 4.86
CA GLU A 355 50.63 34.04 3.83
C GLU A 355 50.39 32.58 4.30
N ALA A 356 51.34 31.99 5.03
CA ALA A 356 51.17 30.67 5.63
C ALA A 356 50.08 30.65 6.71
N ILE A 357 50.04 31.65 7.59
CA ILE A 357 48.98 31.78 8.61
C ILE A 357 47.61 31.94 7.94
N GLU A 358 47.51 32.81 6.92
CA GLU A 358 46.27 33.00 6.15
C GLU A 358 45.80 31.70 5.49
N SER A 359 46.72 30.91 4.91
CA SER A 359 46.41 29.62 4.30
C SER A 359 45.87 28.60 5.32
N VAL A 360 46.44 28.54 6.52
CA VAL A 360 46.00 27.63 7.59
C VAL A 360 44.65 28.09 8.15
N THR A 361 44.43 29.39 8.33
CA THR A 361 43.11 29.92 8.73
C THR A 361 42.05 29.64 7.67
N TYR A 362 42.38 29.75 6.38
CA TYR A 362 41.47 29.41 5.29
C TYR A 362 41.13 27.91 5.28
N ILE A 363 42.11 27.03 5.49
CA ILE A 363 41.88 25.58 5.62
C ILE A 363 40.98 25.28 6.83
N ALA A 364 41.24 25.90 7.98
CA ALA A 364 40.44 25.72 9.19
C ALA A 364 38.99 26.20 9.00
N GLU A 365 38.79 27.34 8.33
CA GLU A 365 37.46 27.88 8.04
C GLU A 365 36.71 27.05 6.99
N SER A 366 37.42 26.60 5.95
CA SER A 366 36.88 25.69 4.94
C SER A 366 36.47 24.34 5.55
N MET A 367 37.31 23.74 6.41
CA MET A 367 36.96 22.53 7.17
C MET A 367 35.76 22.76 8.09
N LYS A 368 35.65 23.92 8.74
CA LYS A 368 34.50 24.27 9.59
C LYS A 368 33.21 24.42 8.79
N GLN A 369 33.25 25.07 7.63
CA GLN A 369 32.10 25.20 6.72
C GLN A 369 31.69 23.84 6.15
N GLN A 370 32.66 22.99 5.80
CA GLN A 370 32.42 21.63 5.32
C GLN A 370 31.79 20.76 6.40
N ASN A 371 32.26 20.83 7.65
CA ASN A 371 31.65 20.14 8.78
C ASN A 371 30.24 20.64 9.08
N GLY A 372 30.00 21.96 9.09
CA GLY A 372 28.67 22.52 9.31
C GLY A 372 27.67 22.12 8.22
N SER A 373 28.13 22.08 6.97
CA SER A 373 27.30 21.60 5.85
C SER A 373 26.97 20.12 5.97
N LYS A 374 27.94 19.30 6.43
CA LYS A 374 27.75 17.87 6.67
C LYS A 374 26.76 17.59 7.80
N GLU A 375 26.82 18.34 8.90
CA GLU A 375 25.85 18.23 10.00
C GLU A 375 24.41 18.52 9.53
N ILE A 376 24.22 19.56 8.72
CA ILE A 376 22.88 19.90 8.19
C ILE A 376 22.40 18.81 7.21
N GLN A 377 23.31 18.25 6.42
CA GLN A 377 22.97 17.14 5.52
C GLN A 377 22.56 15.88 6.30
N ASP A 378 23.27 15.55 7.38
CA ASP A 378 22.94 14.43 8.25
C ASP A 378 21.62 14.65 8.99
N ASP A 379 21.30 15.89 9.39
CA ASP A 379 19.98 16.24 9.92
C ASP A 379 18.87 15.99 8.90
N TRP A 380 19.03 16.39 7.62
CA TRP A 380 18.04 16.13 6.57
C TRP A 380 17.82 14.64 6.32
N LYS A 381 18.90 13.85 6.28
CA LYS A 381 18.83 12.39 6.17
C LYS A 381 18.10 11.76 7.36
N TYR A 382 18.37 12.25 8.57
CA TYR A 382 17.69 11.78 9.76
C TYR A 382 16.20 12.14 9.75
N VAL A 383 15.83 13.35 9.31
CA VAL A 383 14.43 13.75 9.11
C VAL A 383 13.74 12.81 8.12
N ALA A 384 14.36 12.51 6.98
CA ALA A 384 13.81 11.57 6.00
C ALA A 384 13.60 10.16 6.61
N MET A 385 14.57 9.66 7.39
CA MET A 385 14.47 8.38 8.08
C MET A 385 13.33 8.34 9.11
N VAL A 386 13.13 9.42 9.86
CA VAL A 386 12.01 9.53 10.83
C VAL A 386 10.66 9.54 10.10
N ILE A 387 10.57 10.25 8.97
CA ILE A 387 9.35 10.30 8.14
C ILE A 387 9.05 8.91 7.56
N ASP A 388 10.03 8.21 6.99
CA ASP A 388 9.89 6.83 6.50
C ASP A 388 9.28 5.91 7.57
N ARG A 389 9.77 6.02 8.80
CA ARG A 389 9.39 5.13 9.90
C ARG A 389 8.03 5.46 10.48
N LEU A 390 7.67 6.74 10.51
CA LEU A 390 6.32 7.18 10.83
C LEU A 390 5.31 6.59 9.85
N PHE A 391 5.56 6.74 8.54
CA PHE A 391 4.67 6.20 7.53
C PHE A 391 4.65 4.68 7.53
N LEU A 392 5.78 4.00 7.78
CA LEU A 392 5.80 2.55 7.94
C LEU A 392 4.78 2.06 8.97
N TRP A 393 4.73 2.66 10.17
CA TRP A 393 3.78 2.27 11.21
C TRP A 393 2.32 2.58 10.84
N ILE A 394 2.08 3.75 10.23
CA ILE A 394 0.74 4.13 9.75
C ILE A 394 0.26 3.13 8.69
N PHE A 395 1.11 2.81 7.71
CA PHE A 395 0.78 1.89 6.63
C PHE A 395 0.57 0.46 7.14
N ILE A 396 1.40 -0.05 8.07
CA ILE A 396 1.17 -1.37 8.68
C ILE A 396 -0.19 -1.43 9.38
N LEU A 397 -0.52 -0.43 10.19
CA LEU A 397 -1.79 -0.38 10.93
C LEU A 397 -2.99 -0.33 9.98
N VAL A 398 -2.95 0.55 8.97
CA VAL A 398 -4.02 0.67 7.97
C VAL A 398 -4.17 -0.60 7.14
N CYS A 399 -3.07 -1.28 6.79
CA CYS A 399 -3.11 -2.53 6.05
C CYS A 399 -3.76 -3.66 6.88
N ILE A 400 -3.40 -3.79 8.16
CA ILE A 400 -4.01 -4.78 9.07
C ILE A 400 -5.49 -4.48 9.28
N LEU A 401 -5.87 -3.22 9.52
CA LEU A 401 -7.27 -2.84 9.69
C LEU A 401 -8.08 -3.04 8.40
N GLY A 402 -7.52 -2.69 7.24
CA GLY A 402 -8.19 -2.87 5.95
C GLY A 402 -8.41 -4.33 5.60
N THR A 403 -7.37 -5.17 5.75
CA THR A 403 -7.47 -6.62 5.51
C THR A 403 -8.46 -7.27 6.47
N THR A 404 -8.39 -6.97 7.77
CA THR A 404 -9.34 -7.53 8.74
C THR A 404 -10.77 -7.05 8.48
N SER A 405 -11.00 -5.77 8.19
CA SER A 405 -12.34 -5.24 7.88
C SER A 405 -12.96 -5.92 6.65
N SER A 406 -12.20 -6.04 5.56
CA SER A 406 -12.72 -6.59 4.30
C SER A 406 -13.01 -8.09 4.35
N PHE A 407 -12.21 -8.87 5.09
CA PHE A 407 -12.43 -10.32 5.21
C PHE A 407 -13.36 -10.73 6.35
N LEU A 408 -13.57 -9.86 7.35
CA LEU A 408 -14.46 -10.15 8.48
C LEU A 408 -15.94 -9.92 8.14
N GLN A 409 -16.26 -8.92 7.30
CA GLN A 409 -17.62 -8.67 6.82
C GLN A 409 -18.33 -9.91 6.21
N PRO A 410 -17.72 -10.65 5.26
CA PRO A 410 -18.35 -11.83 4.69
C PRO A 410 -18.42 -13.01 5.67
N LEU A 411 -17.49 -13.10 6.64
CA LEU A 411 -17.48 -14.17 7.65
C LEU A 411 -18.61 -14.03 8.68
N ILE A 412 -19.02 -12.78 8.96
CA ILE A 412 -20.17 -12.49 9.83
C ILE A 412 -21.47 -12.73 9.06
N ALA A 413 -21.53 -12.33 7.79
CA ALA A 413 -22.71 -12.52 6.94
C ALA A 413 -23.05 -14.00 6.68
N THR A 414 -22.05 -14.89 6.61
CA THR A 414 -22.28 -16.34 6.46
C THR A 414 -22.79 -17.02 7.73
N HIS A 415 -22.73 -16.36 8.90
CA HIS A 415 -23.19 -16.92 10.17
C HIS A 415 -24.68 -16.61 10.47
N GLU A 416 -25.31 -15.71 9.71
CA GLU A 416 -26.74 -15.36 9.83
C GLU A 416 -27.65 -15.99 8.76
N LEU A 417 -27.09 -16.76 7.83
CA LEU A 417 -27.83 -17.67 6.93
C LEU A 417 -27.70 -19.13 7.38
#